data_AF-A0AA42DS53-F1
#
_entry.id   AF-A0AA42DS53-F1
#
_cell.length_a   1.000
_cell.length_b   1.000
_cell.length_c   1.000
_cell.angle_alpha   90.00
_cell.angle_beta   90.00
_cell.angle_gamma   90.00
#
_symmetry.space_group_name_H-M   'P 1'
#
loop_
_entity.id
_entity.type
_entity.pdbx_description
1 polymer ?
#
loop_
_entity_poly.entity_id
_entity_poly.type
_entity_poly.pdbx_seq_one_letter_code
_entity_poly.pdbx_strand_id
1 'polypeptide(L)'
;MPYINPFKKYQSNYDTSPILCSSLEFLIDLNKELDRSILEVFPIKSPNAILKVESSNQLLEAYSYIDKCSNKLDIVTTFSNVKFQGFTQNNELIFSITPKEQASPIIATCILNADNQFFNIFSLRKYAHFLMCEGIFELLEPIIKLMLCKFQNDIKQFRLLTTDAYYLRAITSTLYRNYDNNIILYVVLNTLHQINSDNSKQLIISNYILDSSQLFLYISTLQPEYIPNLGNLYFGVMISNNELAEGSVRIELHYRFSTSNNKYSFGCLPSLDDPYIVFDHKTSILKAVEKLTSLKNLIFEKNIMHDYIQELSNITVFTEEIAYSLLKKINQTKNTTISPKFKSTLAQWKSDIFVKNTYSLIEGLNIISNLSETIDDKIALERIYYKLLLELVHKKKYT
;
A
#
# COMPACT_ATOMS: atom_id res chain seq x y z
N MET A 1 5.26 -12.23 29.00
CA MET A 1 4.80 -11.41 27.86
C MET A 1 5.42 -12.00 26.60
N PRO A 2 4.63 -12.37 25.58
CA PRO A 2 5.22 -12.94 24.36
C PRO A 2 6.07 -11.87 23.66
N TYR A 3 7.16 -12.31 23.03
CA TYR A 3 8.07 -11.50 22.23
C TYR A 3 7.35 -10.93 21.00
N ILE A 4 7.46 -9.63 20.75
CA ILE A 4 6.66 -8.86 19.78
C ILE A 4 7.56 -8.34 18.68
N ASN A 5 7.22 -8.64 17.44
CA ASN A 5 7.95 -8.17 16.27
C ASN A 5 7.19 -7.00 15.60
N PRO A 6 7.69 -5.75 15.63
CA PRO A 6 7.06 -4.58 14.98
C PRO A 6 7.07 -4.67 13.44
N PHE A 7 7.76 -5.67 12.88
CA PHE A 7 7.74 -6.03 11.46
C PHE A 7 6.69 -7.09 11.12
N LYS A 8 5.90 -7.55 12.10
CA LYS A 8 4.82 -8.51 11.86
C LYS A 8 3.67 -7.81 11.14
N LYS A 9 3.29 -8.33 9.97
CA LYS A 9 2.10 -7.90 9.24
C LYS A 9 0.84 -8.34 9.98
N TYR A 10 -0.01 -7.39 10.33
CA TYR A 10 -1.34 -7.66 10.87
C TYR A 10 -2.35 -7.81 9.73
N GLN A 11 -3.24 -8.80 9.85
CA GLN A 11 -4.32 -9.10 8.89
C GLN A 11 -5.63 -9.24 9.66
N SER A 12 -6.77 -8.95 9.02
CA SER A 12 -8.08 -8.83 9.65
C SER A 12 -8.62 -10.15 10.24
N ASN A 13 -9.17 -10.07 11.46
CA ASN A 13 -10.34 -10.84 11.90
C ASN A 13 -11.54 -9.89 11.86
N TYR A 14 -12.80 -10.28 11.68
CA TYR A 14 -13.92 -9.31 11.64
C TYR A 14 -14.37 -8.93 13.07
N ASP A 15 -14.23 -7.66 13.46
CA ASP A 15 -14.92 -7.05 14.61
C ASP A 15 -15.65 -5.80 14.10
N THR A 16 -16.91 -5.68 14.47
CA THR A 16 -17.82 -4.61 14.05
C THR A 16 -18.11 -3.63 15.20
N SER A 17 -17.34 -3.69 16.30
CA SER A 17 -17.53 -2.81 17.44
C SER A 17 -17.47 -1.34 17.02
N PRO A 18 -18.52 -0.54 17.32
CA PRO A 18 -18.58 0.85 16.88
C PRO A 18 -17.56 1.69 17.64
N ILE A 19 -16.96 2.66 16.95
CA ILE A 19 -16.05 3.66 17.52
C ILE A 19 -16.53 5.06 17.20
N LEU A 20 -16.13 6.04 18.01
CA LEU A 20 -16.48 7.45 17.82
C LEU A 20 -15.50 8.13 16.87
N CYS A 21 -15.95 9.20 16.21
CA CYS A 21 -15.08 10.01 15.36
C CYS A 21 -13.94 10.68 16.14
N SER A 22 -14.14 11.01 17.42
CA SER A 22 -13.09 11.50 18.32
C SER A 22 -11.95 10.50 18.49
N SER A 23 -12.18 9.20 18.29
CA SER A 23 -11.12 8.19 18.27
C SER A 23 -10.13 8.38 17.12
N LEU A 24 -10.36 9.27 16.15
CA LEU A 24 -9.36 9.59 15.14
C LEU A 24 -8.31 10.60 15.64
N GLU A 25 -8.57 11.32 16.74
CA GLU A 25 -7.68 12.38 17.25
C GLU A 25 -6.31 11.86 17.65
N PHE A 26 -6.20 10.62 18.14
CA PHE A 26 -4.91 10.05 18.56
C PHE A 26 -3.95 9.82 17.37
N LEU A 27 -4.45 9.83 16.13
CA LEU A 27 -3.63 9.71 14.92
C LEU A 27 -2.93 11.03 14.55
N ILE A 28 -3.27 12.14 15.20
CA ILE A 28 -2.74 13.48 14.90
C ILE A 28 -1.90 13.97 16.07
N ASP A 29 -0.66 14.36 15.80
CA ASP A 29 0.24 14.97 16.78
C ASP A 29 0.32 16.49 16.54
N LEU A 30 -0.35 17.27 17.38
CA LEU A 30 -0.43 18.72 17.26
C LEU A 30 0.93 19.44 17.41
N ASN A 31 1.97 18.76 17.88
CA ASN A 31 3.32 19.31 17.91
C ASN A 31 3.94 19.38 16.51
N LYS A 32 3.44 18.59 15.55
CA LYS A 32 3.91 18.57 14.16
C LYS A 32 3.14 19.59 13.32
N GLU A 33 3.86 20.35 12.51
CA GLU A 33 3.26 21.34 11.60
C GLU A 33 2.35 20.68 10.56
N LEU A 34 2.78 19.55 9.99
CA LEU A 34 2.03 18.80 8.99
C LEU A 34 0.64 18.38 9.53
N ASP A 35 0.63 17.75 10.69
CA ASP A 35 -0.56 17.27 11.40
C ASP A 35 -1.56 18.39 11.65
N ARG A 36 -1.08 19.58 12.07
CA ARG A 36 -1.93 20.77 12.24
C ARG A 36 -2.54 21.24 10.91
N SER A 37 -1.75 21.34 9.85
CA SER A 37 -2.27 21.73 8.53
C SER A 37 -3.29 20.72 7.98
N ILE A 38 -3.11 19.43 8.26
CA ILE A 38 -4.08 18.39 7.89
C ILE A 38 -5.39 18.54 8.68
N LEU A 39 -5.31 18.77 9.99
CA LEU A 39 -6.48 18.95 10.85
C LEU A 39 -7.31 20.18 10.47
N GLU A 40 -6.66 21.28 10.07
CA GLU A 40 -7.34 22.50 9.60
C GLU A 40 -8.21 22.23 8.36
N VAL A 41 -7.75 21.39 7.45
CA VAL A 41 -8.44 21.13 6.17
C VAL A 41 -9.43 19.96 6.27
N PHE A 42 -9.14 18.99 7.13
CA PHE A 42 -9.98 17.82 7.38
C PHE A 42 -10.44 17.78 8.84
N PRO A 43 -11.21 18.76 9.34
CA PRO A 43 -11.62 18.78 10.75
C PRO A 43 -12.61 17.65 11.07
N ILE A 44 -12.60 17.19 12.32
CA ILE A 44 -13.63 16.28 12.85
C ILE A 44 -14.88 17.11 13.16
N LYS A 45 -15.87 17.09 12.28
CA LYS A 45 -17.10 17.89 12.42
C LYS A 45 -18.06 17.37 13.50
N SER A 46 -18.01 16.07 13.82
CA SER A 46 -18.97 15.42 14.72
C SER A 46 -18.26 14.40 15.61
N PRO A 47 -17.49 14.85 16.63
CA PRO A 47 -16.62 13.98 17.43
C PRO A 47 -17.38 12.87 18.16
N ASN A 48 -18.61 13.14 18.59
CA ASN A 48 -19.47 12.19 19.30
C ASN A 48 -20.27 11.26 18.36
N ALA A 49 -20.14 11.41 17.04
CA ALA A 49 -20.80 10.51 16.09
C ALA A 49 -20.05 9.18 15.99
N ILE A 50 -20.79 8.11 15.70
CA ILE A 50 -20.19 6.82 15.35
C ILE A 50 -19.52 6.95 13.99
N LEU A 51 -18.26 6.54 13.92
CA LEU A 51 -17.50 6.50 12.67
C LEU A 51 -18.18 5.56 11.68
N LYS A 52 -18.53 6.08 10.50
CA LYS A 52 -19.32 5.36 9.49
C LYS A 52 -18.46 4.48 8.58
N VAL A 53 -17.42 3.88 9.13
CA VAL A 53 -16.54 2.91 8.45
C VAL A 53 -16.40 1.72 9.39
N GLU A 54 -17.13 0.64 9.10
CA GLU A 54 -17.12 -0.58 9.91
C GLU A 54 -15.74 -1.24 9.93
N SER A 55 -15.46 -1.94 11.02
CA SER A 55 -14.16 -2.57 11.32
C SER A 55 -12.98 -1.62 11.46
N SER A 56 -13.24 -0.31 11.59
CA SER A 56 -12.19 0.68 11.90
C SER A 56 -11.56 0.48 13.27
N ASN A 57 -12.30 -0.06 14.25
CA ASN A 57 -11.77 -0.29 15.60
C ASN A 57 -10.48 -1.11 15.57
N GLN A 58 -10.50 -2.25 14.87
CA GLN A 58 -9.36 -3.15 14.80
C GLN A 58 -8.17 -2.56 14.08
N LEU A 59 -8.41 -1.78 13.02
CA LEU A 59 -7.36 -1.09 12.31
C LEU A 59 -6.67 -0.06 13.22
N LEU A 60 -7.45 0.68 14.00
CA LEU A 60 -6.93 1.66 14.96
C LEU A 60 -6.23 1.00 16.15
N GLU A 61 -6.75 -0.13 16.65
CA GLU A 61 -6.09 -0.93 17.68
C GLU A 61 -4.75 -1.50 17.18
N ALA A 62 -4.73 -2.05 15.97
CA ALA A 62 -3.51 -2.56 15.34
C ALA A 62 -2.48 -1.42 15.15
N TYR A 63 -2.91 -0.26 14.68
CA TYR A 63 -2.05 0.92 14.60
C TYR A 63 -1.52 1.34 15.97
N SER A 64 -2.40 1.49 16.97
CA SER A 64 -2.02 1.89 18.33
C SER A 64 -1.02 0.93 18.95
N TYR A 65 -1.16 -0.37 18.68
CA TYR A 65 -0.21 -1.37 19.10
C TYR A 65 1.17 -1.18 18.45
N ILE A 66 1.22 -1.02 17.12
CA ILE A 66 2.46 -0.81 16.38
C ILE A 66 3.18 0.45 16.87
N ASP A 67 2.43 1.53 17.07
CA ASP A 67 2.93 2.83 17.55
C ASP A 67 3.52 2.71 18.97
N LYS A 68 2.85 2.00 19.88
CA LYS A 68 3.37 1.73 21.24
C LYS A 68 4.61 0.86 21.24
N CYS A 69 4.69 -0.12 20.32
CA CYS A 69 5.80 -1.06 20.26
C CYS A 69 6.99 -0.51 19.49
N SER A 70 6.88 0.64 18.82
CA SER A 70 7.96 1.18 18.02
C SER A 70 7.94 2.71 18.00
N ASN A 71 8.98 3.32 18.56
CA ASN A 71 9.10 4.76 18.53
C ASN A 71 9.94 5.18 17.31
N LYS A 72 9.46 6.18 16.57
CA LYS A 72 10.10 6.69 15.36
C LYS A 72 10.92 7.92 15.71
N LEU A 73 12.20 7.92 15.35
CA LEU A 73 13.11 9.03 15.57
C LEU A 73 13.75 9.45 14.25
N ASP A 74 13.63 10.72 13.87
CA ASP A 74 14.28 11.25 12.68
C ASP A 74 15.45 12.16 13.08
N ILE A 75 16.65 11.88 12.55
CA ILE A 75 17.86 12.66 12.80
C ILE A 75 18.29 13.34 11.51
N VAL A 76 18.27 14.68 11.47
CA VAL A 76 18.79 15.45 10.35
C VAL A 76 20.24 15.84 10.62
N THR A 77 21.18 15.24 9.89
CA THR A 77 22.62 15.48 10.09
C THR A 77 23.41 15.32 8.79
N THR A 78 24.69 15.69 8.82
CA THR A 78 25.63 15.54 7.70
C THR A 78 26.32 14.18 7.74
N PHE A 79 26.81 13.68 6.59
CA PHE A 79 27.61 12.44 6.58
C PHE A 79 28.90 12.52 7.40
N SER A 80 29.44 13.72 7.66
CA SER A 80 30.56 13.93 8.61
C SER A 80 30.27 13.41 10.02
N ASN A 81 28.99 13.37 10.40
CA ASN A 81 28.53 12.88 11.70
C ASN A 81 28.09 11.41 11.66
N VAL A 82 28.40 10.70 10.57
CA VAL A 82 28.07 9.29 10.37
C VAL A 82 29.33 8.49 10.17
N LYS A 83 29.50 7.42 10.96
CA LYS A 83 30.65 6.51 10.87
C LYS A 83 30.17 5.10 10.63
N PHE A 84 30.80 4.42 9.68
CA PHE A 84 30.60 2.99 9.48
C PHE A 84 31.26 2.19 10.62
N GLN A 85 30.51 1.25 11.22
CA GLN A 85 30.95 0.44 12.37
C GLN A 85 31.18 -1.03 12.03
N GLY A 86 30.76 -1.49 10.85
CA GLY A 86 30.90 -2.88 10.43
C GLY A 86 29.58 -3.48 9.93
N PHE A 87 29.56 -4.82 9.88
CA PHE A 87 28.40 -5.59 9.47
C PHE A 87 27.92 -6.48 10.63
N THR A 88 26.62 -6.76 10.69
CA THR A 88 26.07 -7.79 11.59
C THR A 88 26.39 -9.20 11.06
N GLN A 89 26.12 -10.23 11.85
CA GLN A 89 26.20 -11.63 11.41
C GLN A 89 25.25 -11.95 10.25
N ASN A 90 24.19 -11.15 10.07
CA ASN A 90 23.23 -11.27 8.98
C ASN A 90 23.58 -10.34 7.80
N ASN A 91 24.84 -9.86 7.73
CA ASN A 91 25.36 -8.99 6.68
C ASN A 91 24.69 -7.59 6.62
N GLU A 92 24.10 -7.13 7.71
CA GLU A 92 23.45 -5.80 7.76
C GLU A 92 24.47 -4.72 8.14
N LEU A 93 24.40 -3.54 7.52
CA LEU A 93 25.30 -2.43 7.84
C LEU A 93 25.02 -1.84 9.23
N ILE A 94 26.09 -1.50 9.96
CA ILE A 94 26.00 -0.78 11.23
C ILE A 94 26.59 0.61 11.05
N PHE A 95 25.82 1.63 11.41
CA PHE A 95 26.27 3.02 11.44
C PHE A 95 26.24 3.59 12.86
N SER A 96 27.19 4.46 13.14
CA SER A 96 27.20 5.34 14.30
C SER A 96 26.84 6.74 13.82
N ILE A 97 25.74 7.30 14.31
CA ILE A 97 25.16 8.57 13.89
C ILE A 97 25.18 9.52 15.08
N THR A 98 25.88 10.64 14.97
CA THR A 98 25.91 11.68 16.00
C THR A 98 24.88 12.77 15.67
N PRO A 99 23.79 12.91 16.45
CA PRO A 99 22.86 14.02 16.29
C PRO A 99 23.57 15.35 16.52
N LYS A 100 23.17 16.42 15.81
CA LYS A 100 23.78 17.75 16.01
C LYS A 100 23.65 18.28 17.44
N GLU A 101 22.57 17.89 18.12
CA GLU A 101 22.19 18.39 19.46
C GLU A 101 22.66 17.48 20.60
N GLN A 102 23.27 16.32 20.30
CA GLN A 102 23.71 15.35 21.30
C GLN A 102 25.18 15.00 21.14
N ALA A 103 25.90 14.93 22.26
CA ALA A 103 27.31 14.54 22.26
C ALA A 103 27.52 13.04 21.99
N SER A 104 26.53 12.21 22.34
CA SER A 104 26.65 10.75 22.26
C SER A 104 26.18 10.22 20.90
N PRO A 105 26.98 9.35 20.24
CA PRO A 105 26.55 8.70 19.01
C PRO A 105 25.49 7.64 19.27
N ILE A 106 24.55 7.52 18.34
CA ILE A 106 23.58 6.43 18.27
C ILE A 106 24.13 5.36 17.33
N ILE A 107 24.24 4.11 17.81
CA ILE A 107 24.65 2.97 16.99
C ILE A 107 23.39 2.31 16.46
N ALA A 108 23.22 2.28 15.14
CA ALA A 108 22.04 1.77 14.49
C ALA A 108 22.38 0.72 13.43
N THR A 109 21.67 -0.40 13.48
CA THR A 109 21.72 -1.45 12.45
C THR A 109 20.74 -1.10 11.33
N CYS A 110 21.19 -1.17 10.08
CA CYS A 110 20.35 -0.99 8.91
C CYS A 110 19.40 -2.17 8.78
N ILE A 111 18.11 -1.86 8.66
CA ILE A 111 17.06 -2.84 8.44
C ILE A 111 16.23 -2.45 7.22
N LEU A 112 15.36 -3.36 6.80
CA LEU A 112 14.43 -3.16 5.70
C LEU A 112 15.18 -2.85 4.40
N ASN A 113 15.19 -1.60 3.97
CA ASN A 113 15.78 -1.17 2.70
C ASN A 113 16.79 -0.01 2.89
N ALA A 114 17.21 0.25 4.14
CA ALA A 114 18.07 1.38 4.47
C ALA A 114 19.48 1.27 3.84
N ASP A 115 20.00 0.05 3.76
CA ASP A 115 21.23 -0.31 3.07
C ASP A 115 21.18 0.04 1.58
N ASN A 116 20.12 -0.38 0.89
CA ASN A 116 19.89 -0.09 -0.50
C ASN A 116 19.72 1.41 -0.74
N GLN A 117 19.04 2.12 0.16
CA GLN A 117 18.92 3.58 0.09
C GLN A 117 20.27 4.26 0.26
N PHE A 118 21.08 3.84 1.24
CA PHE A 118 22.43 4.35 1.44
C PHE A 118 23.26 4.24 0.15
N PHE A 119 23.33 3.05 -0.43
CA PHE A 119 24.09 2.85 -1.67
C PHE A 119 23.48 3.54 -2.89
N ASN A 120 22.15 3.70 -2.92
CA ASN A 120 21.48 4.42 -4.00
C ASN A 120 21.85 5.91 -4.03
N ILE A 121 22.11 6.54 -2.87
CA ILE A 121 22.59 7.93 -2.79
C ILE A 121 23.87 8.11 -3.63
N PHE A 122 24.70 7.07 -3.72
CA PHE A 122 25.96 7.08 -4.44
C PHE A 122 25.90 6.36 -5.80
N SER A 123 24.71 5.98 -6.27
CA SER A 123 24.52 5.16 -7.49
C SER A 123 25.23 3.79 -7.45
N LEU A 124 25.44 3.22 -6.26
CA LEU A 124 26.15 1.96 -6.04
C LEU A 124 25.25 0.78 -5.69
N ARG A 125 23.91 0.97 -5.66
CA ARG A 125 22.95 -0.02 -5.17
C ARG A 125 23.16 -1.42 -5.75
N LYS A 126 23.24 -1.56 -7.08
CA LYS A 126 23.40 -2.87 -7.75
C LYS A 126 24.73 -3.54 -7.42
N TYR A 127 25.81 -2.75 -7.40
CA TYR A 127 27.15 -3.23 -7.13
C TYR A 127 27.30 -3.69 -5.68
N ALA A 128 26.83 -2.87 -4.73
CA ALA A 128 26.84 -3.21 -3.32
C ALA A 128 25.97 -4.43 -3.02
N HIS A 129 24.77 -4.52 -3.61
CA HIS A 129 23.91 -5.69 -3.46
C HIS A 129 24.60 -6.98 -3.90
N PHE A 130 25.27 -6.98 -5.06
CA PHE A 130 26.06 -8.11 -5.52
C PHE A 130 27.14 -8.51 -4.50
N LEU A 131 27.95 -7.55 -4.02
CA LEU A 131 29.01 -7.85 -3.05
C LEU A 131 28.45 -8.38 -1.72
N MET A 132 27.32 -7.85 -1.24
CA MET A 132 26.68 -8.32 -0.01
C MET A 132 26.13 -9.75 -0.16
N CYS A 133 25.54 -10.09 -1.31
CA CYS A 133 25.06 -11.44 -1.60
C CYS A 133 26.19 -12.47 -1.70
N GLU A 134 27.33 -12.08 -2.28
CA GLU A 134 28.52 -12.94 -2.39
C GLU A 134 29.39 -12.94 -1.13
N GLY A 135 29.04 -12.15 -0.09
CA GLY A 135 29.79 -12.07 1.16
C GLY A 135 31.15 -11.36 1.06
N ILE A 136 31.36 -10.53 0.02
CA ILE A 136 32.65 -9.88 -0.29
C ILE A 136 32.71 -8.50 0.41
N PHE A 137 32.73 -8.50 1.75
CA PHE A 137 32.68 -7.28 2.55
C PHE A 137 33.96 -6.45 2.56
N GLU A 138 35.10 -7.11 2.34
CA GLU A 138 36.43 -6.50 2.27
C GLU A 138 36.56 -5.44 1.15
N LEU A 139 35.83 -5.61 0.06
CA LEU A 139 35.74 -4.62 -1.02
C LEU A 139 34.73 -3.52 -0.71
N LEU A 140 33.70 -3.83 0.07
CA LEU A 140 32.59 -2.92 0.34
C LEU A 140 32.95 -1.88 1.42
N GLU A 141 33.67 -2.28 2.46
CA GLU A 141 34.05 -1.40 3.57
C GLU A 141 34.87 -0.16 3.12
N PRO A 142 35.95 -0.29 2.32
CA PRO A 142 36.70 0.86 1.84
C PRO A 142 35.83 1.81 1.00
N ILE A 143 34.87 1.27 0.24
CA ILE A 143 33.95 2.05 -0.58
C ILE A 143 33.01 2.86 0.32
N ILE A 144 32.42 2.25 1.35
CA ILE A 144 31.53 2.94 2.30
C ILE A 144 32.28 4.11 2.96
N LYS A 145 33.49 3.85 3.46
CA LYS A 145 34.33 4.87 4.11
C LYS A 145 34.68 6.01 3.14
N LEU A 146 35.03 5.68 1.90
CA LEU A 146 35.30 6.66 0.85
C LEU A 146 34.07 7.52 0.53
N MET A 147 32.88 6.92 0.43
CA MET A 147 31.63 7.65 0.15
C MET A 147 31.28 8.61 1.29
N LEU A 148 31.33 8.16 2.54
CA LEU A 148 31.08 9.03 3.70
C LEU A 148 32.07 10.20 3.75
N CYS A 149 33.33 9.98 3.41
CA CYS A 149 34.35 11.04 3.36
C CYS A 149 34.11 12.01 2.20
N LYS A 150 33.88 11.51 0.98
CA LYS A 150 33.70 12.32 -0.23
C LYS A 150 32.46 13.20 -0.14
N PHE A 151 31.38 12.71 0.46
CA PHE A 151 30.10 13.40 0.59
C PHE A 151 29.85 13.93 2.01
N GLN A 152 30.91 14.14 2.80
CA GLN A 152 30.81 14.49 4.24
C GLN A 152 29.88 15.66 4.57
N ASN A 153 29.69 16.61 3.64
CA ASN A 153 28.86 17.80 3.84
C ASN A 153 27.38 17.60 3.46
N ASP A 154 27.03 16.48 2.82
CA ASP A 154 25.65 16.22 2.41
C ASP A 154 24.77 16.01 3.64
N ILE A 155 23.69 16.80 3.72
CA ILE A 155 22.68 16.69 4.76
C ILE A 155 21.64 15.66 4.34
N LYS A 156 21.39 14.68 5.22
CA LYS A 156 20.33 13.67 5.07
C LYS A 156 19.51 13.57 6.35
N GLN A 157 18.33 12.99 6.20
CA GLN A 157 17.49 12.59 7.32
C GLN A 157 17.64 11.08 7.50
N PHE A 158 18.11 10.67 8.67
CA PHE A 158 18.26 9.28 9.08
C PHE A 158 17.04 8.91 9.92
N ARG A 159 16.20 8.02 9.40
CA ARG A 159 14.94 7.63 10.02
C ARG A 159 15.16 6.35 10.79
N LEU A 160 15.03 6.42 12.11
CA LEU A 160 15.25 5.31 13.02
C LEU A 160 13.94 4.76 13.56
N LEU A 161 13.97 3.48 13.88
CA LEU A 161 12.99 2.79 14.69
C LEU A 161 13.68 2.40 16.01
N THR A 162 13.09 2.78 17.13
CA THR A 162 13.60 2.44 18.45
C THR A 162 12.64 1.45 19.11
N THR A 163 13.19 0.30 19.46
CA THR A 163 12.58 -0.70 20.34
C THR A 163 13.50 -0.83 21.56
N ASP A 164 14.19 -1.96 21.71
CA ASP A 164 15.29 -2.16 22.67
C ASP A 164 16.65 -1.73 22.10
N ALA A 165 16.72 -1.55 20.78
CA ALA A 165 17.88 -1.07 20.04
C ALA A 165 17.47 -0.05 18.98
N TYR A 166 18.46 0.63 18.41
CA TYR A 166 18.26 1.55 17.30
C TYR A 166 18.41 0.81 15.98
N TYR A 167 17.42 0.95 15.11
CA TYR A 167 17.46 0.41 13.77
C TYR A 167 17.28 1.53 12.76
N LEU A 168 18.19 1.65 11.79
CA LEU A 168 18.06 2.58 10.69
C LEU A 168 17.14 1.96 9.64
N ARG A 169 15.93 2.52 9.47
CA ARG A 169 14.92 2.01 8.54
C ARG A 169 14.93 2.71 7.18
N ALA A 170 15.40 3.96 7.12
CA ALA A 170 15.55 4.71 5.87
C ALA A 170 16.54 5.87 5.98
N ILE A 171 17.05 6.29 4.82
CA ILE A 171 17.85 7.50 4.63
C ILE A 171 17.18 8.35 3.53
N THR A 172 16.64 9.49 3.92
CA THR A 172 15.86 10.37 3.04
C THR A 172 16.51 11.74 2.87
N SER A 173 16.04 12.50 1.89
CA SER A 173 16.34 13.94 1.79
C SER A 173 15.59 14.73 2.86
N THR A 174 16.07 15.90 3.23
CA THR A 174 15.37 16.84 4.12
C THR A 174 14.05 17.38 3.57
N LEU A 175 13.81 17.24 2.26
CA LEU A 175 12.54 17.60 1.62
C LEU A 175 11.41 16.59 1.87
N TYR A 176 11.72 15.43 2.47
CA TYR A 176 10.75 14.38 2.74
C TYR A 176 9.78 14.84 3.84
N ARG A 177 8.50 14.92 3.49
CA ARG A 177 7.39 15.22 4.38
C ARG A 177 6.83 13.88 4.85
N ASN A 178 6.89 13.63 6.15
CA ASN A 178 6.49 12.38 6.80
C ASN A 178 4.95 12.17 6.75
N TYR A 179 4.37 11.95 5.57
CA TYR A 179 2.99 11.48 5.40
C TYR A 179 2.87 10.01 5.87
N ASP A 180 3.14 9.80 7.15
CA ASP A 180 3.16 8.50 7.79
C ASP A 180 1.75 7.89 7.84
N ASN A 181 1.69 6.59 8.15
CA ASN A 181 0.43 5.83 8.12
C ASN A 181 -0.69 6.47 8.97
N ASN A 182 -0.36 7.14 10.08
CA ASN A 182 -1.33 7.84 10.92
C ASN A 182 -2.08 8.95 10.17
N ILE A 183 -1.35 9.78 9.40
CA ILE A 183 -1.94 10.87 8.62
C ILE A 183 -2.88 10.31 7.56
N ILE A 184 -2.45 9.25 6.86
CA ILE A 184 -3.26 8.64 5.80
C ILE A 184 -4.52 8.00 6.39
N LEU A 185 -4.41 7.27 7.50
CA LEU A 185 -5.55 6.71 8.21
C LEU A 185 -6.52 7.80 8.66
N TYR A 186 -6.01 8.88 9.26
CA TYR A 186 -6.84 10.00 9.71
C TYR A 186 -7.65 10.60 8.56
N VAL A 187 -6.98 11.00 7.47
CA VAL A 187 -7.62 11.68 6.35
C VAL A 187 -8.64 10.78 5.67
N VAL A 188 -8.27 9.52 5.41
CA VAL A 188 -9.14 8.56 4.72
C VAL A 188 -10.38 8.26 5.56
N LEU A 189 -10.22 7.89 6.82
CA LEU A 189 -11.35 7.52 7.69
C LEU A 189 -12.28 8.72 7.95
N ASN A 190 -11.72 9.90 8.23
CA ASN A 190 -12.52 11.11 8.43
C ASN A 190 -13.28 11.51 7.15
N THR A 191 -12.60 11.50 6.00
CA THR A 191 -13.22 11.88 4.72
C THR A 191 -14.33 10.91 4.32
N LEU A 192 -14.09 9.60 4.45
CA LEU A 192 -15.11 8.59 4.15
C LEU A 192 -16.29 8.64 5.12
N HIS A 193 -16.06 8.96 6.41
CA HIS A 193 -17.15 9.21 7.34
C HIS A 193 -18.02 10.40 6.92
N GLN A 194 -17.41 11.51 6.49
CA GLN A 194 -18.14 12.67 6.00
C GLN A 194 -19.00 12.31 4.77
N ILE A 195 -18.40 11.65 3.78
CA ILE A 195 -19.08 11.19 2.57
C ILE A 195 -20.27 10.27 2.90
N ASN A 196 -20.10 9.33 3.83
CA ASN A 196 -21.16 8.41 4.23
C ASN A 196 -22.25 9.05 5.10
N SER A 197 -21.90 10.08 5.86
CA SER A 197 -22.88 10.86 6.62
C SER A 197 -23.89 11.52 5.69
N ASP A 198 -23.44 11.97 4.53
CA ASP A 198 -24.27 12.67 3.55
C ASP A 198 -25.07 11.71 2.64
N ASN A 199 -24.63 10.45 2.47
CA ASN A 199 -25.17 9.54 1.45
C ASN A 199 -25.80 8.24 1.97
N SER A 200 -25.99 8.11 3.30
CA SER A 200 -26.62 6.96 3.97
C SER A 200 -26.07 5.57 3.63
N LYS A 201 -24.87 5.50 3.03
CA LYS A 201 -24.16 4.24 2.76
C LYS A 201 -23.23 3.90 3.91
N GLN A 202 -23.15 2.60 4.21
CA GLN A 202 -22.16 2.06 5.14
C GLN A 202 -20.97 1.53 4.33
N LEU A 203 -19.77 1.90 4.75
CA LEU A 203 -18.51 1.35 4.26
C LEU A 203 -17.94 0.39 5.31
N ILE A 204 -17.18 -0.60 4.86
CA ILE A 204 -16.49 -1.58 5.70
C ILE A 204 -15.05 -1.73 5.24
N ILE A 205 -14.12 -1.83 6.18
CA ILE A 205 -12.76 -2.28 5.91
C ILE A 205 -12.80 -3.79 5.68
N SER A 206 -12.64 -4.19 4.42
CA SER A 206 -12.72 -5.59 4.00
C SER A 206 -11.43 -6.36 4.21
N ASN A 207 -10.28 -5.68 4.16
CA ASN A 207 -8.96 -6.25 4.39
C ASN A 207 -7.94 -5.14 4.64
N TYR A 208 -6.88 -5.42 5.40
CA TYR A 208 -5.75 -4.53 5.58
C TYR A 208 -4.43 -5.28 5.81
N ILE A 209 -3.33 -4.62 5.46
CA ILE A 209 -1.98 -4.89 5.98
C ILE A 209 -1.47 -3.61 6.58
N LEU A 210 -0.94 -3.73 7.79
CA LEU A 210 -0.31 -2.62 8.48
C LEU A 210 0.97 -3.10 9.17
N ASP A 211 2.03 -2.31 9.02
CA ASP A 211 3.24 -2.32 9.85
C ASP A 211 3.70 -0.87 10.13
N SER A 212 4.87 -0.70 10.74
CA SER A 212 5.42 0.61 11.12
C SER A 212 5.70 1.56 9.94
N SER A 213 5.68 1.07 8.70
CA SER A 213 6.04 1.83 7.50
C SER A 213 5.19 1.53 6.26
N GLN A 214 4.41 0.46 6.27
CA GLN A 214 3.53 0.05 5.18
C GLN A 214 2.08 0.05 5.65
N LEU A 215 1.22 0.69 4.86
CA LEU A 215 -0.24 0.59 4.97
C LEU A 215 -0.78 0.09 3.65
N PHE A 216 -1.68 -0.86 3.72
CA PHE A 216 -2.48 -1.31 2.61
C PHE A 216 -3.90 -1.60 3.10
N LEU A 217 -4.92 -1.06 2.45
CA LEU A 217 -6.28 -1.07 2.95
C LEU A 217 -7.27 -1.21 1.81
N TYR A 218 -8.23 -2.11 1.95
CA TYR A 218 -9.39 -2.20 1.08
C TYR A 218 -10.65 -1.79 1.86
N ILE A 219 -11.28 -0.68 1.46
CA ILE A 219 -12.57 -0.25 1.98
C ILE A 219 -13.60 -0.41 0.89
N SER A 220 -14.75 -1.02 1.18
CA SER A 220 -15.85 -1.16 0.22
C SER A 220 -17.19 -0.83 0.84
N THR A 221 -18.22 -0.65 0.01
CA THR A 221 -19.61 -0.62 0.46
C THR A 221 -19.94 -1.90 1.21
N LEU A 222 -20.70 -1.78 2.29
CA LEU A 222 -21.21 -2.92 3.05
C LEU A 222 -22.31 -3.63 2.25
N GLN A 223 -23.23 -2.85 1.69
CA GLN A 223 -24.32 -3.35 0.86
C GLN A 223 -23.91 -3.29 -0.63
N PRO A 224 -24.08 -4.39 -1.38
CA PRO A 224 -23.82 -4.38 -2.81
C PRO A 224 -24.96 -3.73 -3.59
N GLU A 225 -24.65 -3.33 -4.81
CA GLU A 225 -25.62 -3.04 -5.85
C GLU A 225 -25.82 -4.29 -6.72
N TYR A 226 -27.06 -4.71 -6.92
CA TYR A 226 -27.34 -5.87 -7.78
C TYR A 226 -27.35 -5.45 -9.26
N ILE A 227 -26.64 -6.22 -10.08
CA ILE A 227 -26.54 -6.03 -11.53
C ILE A 227 -27.12 -7.27 -12.21
N PRO A 228 -28.25 -7.14 -12.94
CA PRO A 228 -28.88 -8.26 -13.63
C PRO A 228 -27.88 -9.03 -14.48
N ASN A 229 -27.99 -10.35 -14.51
CA ASN A 229 -27.13 -11.26 -15.30
C ASN A 229 -25.64 -11.29 -14.94
N LEU A 230 -25.16 -10.41 -14.04
CA LEU A 230 -23.77 -10.41 -13.57
C LEU A 230 -23.69 -10.86 -12.11
N GLY A 231 -24.42 -10.22 -11.20
CA GLY A 231 -24.37 -10.50 -9.77
C GLY A 231 -24.33 -9.25 -8.90
N ASN A 232 -23.63 -9.31 -7.79
CA ASN A 232 -23.48 -8.22 -6.84
C ASN A 232 -22.22 -7.40 -7.14
N LEU A 233 -22.35 -6.08 -7.14
CA LEU A 233 -21.25 -5.13 -7.26
C LEU A 233 -21.01 -4.42 -5.93
N TYR A 234 -19.77 -4.48 -5.46
CA TYR A 234 -19.26 -3.68 -4.36
C TYR A 234 -18.34 -2.60 -4.93
N PHE A 235 -18.53 -1.37 -4.46
CA PHE A 235 -17.69 -0.23 -4.81
C PHE A 235 -16.83 0.16 -3.61
N GLY A 236 -15.60 0.59 -3.85
CA GLY A 236 -14.68 0.88 -2.78
C GLY A 236 -13.44 1.63 -3.22
N VAL A 237 -12.48 1.68 -2.31
CA VAL A 237 -11.15 2.23 -2.51
C VAL A 237 -10.08 1.28 -1.99
N MET A 238 -8.99 1.21 -2.73
CA MET A 238 -7.73 0.64 -2.28
C MET A 238 -6.81 1.79 -1.89
N ILE A 239 -6.28 1.75 -0.67
CA ILE A 239 -5.29 2.70 -0.18
C ILE A 239 -3.98 1.96 0.03
N SER A 240 -2.87 2.54 -0.44
CA SER A 240 -1.54 2.07 -0.11
C SER A 240 -0.62 3.23 0.26
N ASN A 241 0.17 3.05 1.30
CA ASN A 241 1.23 3.95 1.70
C ASN A 241 2.51 3.14 2.02
N ASN A 242 3.66 3.66 1.63
CA ASN A 242 4.95 3.08 1.99
C ASN A 242 5.93 4.19 2.33
N GLU A 243 6.21 4.34 3.63
CA GLU A 243 7.02 5.43 4.16
C GLU A 243 8.51 5.34 3.81
N LEU A 244 8.99 4.22 3.27
CA LEU A 244 10.43 3.95 3.16
C LEU A 244 10.93 3.89 1.71
N ALA A 245 10.20 3.29 0.77
CA ALA A 245 10.74 2.94 -0.54
C ALA A 245 10.24 3.86 -1.67
N GLU A 246 10.88 5.03 -1.89
CA GLU A 246 10.47 6.02 -2.92
C GLU A 246 8.93 6.14 -3.04
N GLY A 247 8.26 6.04 -1.88
CA GLY A 247 6.88 5.62 -1.83
C GLY A 247 5.96 6.75 -2.21
N SER A 248 4.79 6.38 -2.70
CA SER A 248 3.70 7.31 -2.89
C SER A 248 2.53 6.87 -2.04
N VAL A 249 1.87 7.83 -1.43
CA VAL A 249 0.48 7.64 -1.01
C VAL A 249 -0.31 7.44 -2.30
N ARG A 250 -1.04 6.33 -2.36
CA ARG A 250 -1.88 5.99 -3.49
C ARG A 250 -3.26 5.61 -2.99
N ILE A 251 -4.27 6.22 -3.59
CA ILE A 251 -5.67 5.87 -3.40
C ILE A 251 -6.27 5.61 -4.78
N GLU A 252 -6.85 4.43 -4.96
CA GLU A 252 -7.42 3.98 -6.22
C GLU A 252 -8.84 3.48 -6.00
N LEU A 253 -9.67 3.62 -7.03
CA LEU A 253 -10.99 3.00 -7.05
C LEU A 253 -10.84 1.49 -7.04
N HIS A 254 -11.73 0.79 -6.34
CA HIS A 254 -11.78 -0.66 -6.33
C HIS A 254 -13.21 -1.12 -6.56
N TYR A 255 -13.38 -2.09 -7.45
CA TYR A 255 -14.65 -2.75 -7.71
C TYR A 255 -14.51 -4.23 -7.39
N ARG A 256 -15.47 -4.79 -6.69
CA ARG A 256 -15.53 -6.23 -6.44
C ARG A 256 -16.85 -6.79 -6.93
N PHE A 257 -16.78 -7.77 -7.80
CA PHE A 257 -17.94 -8.51 -8.29
C PHE A 257 -18.08 -9.80 -7.49
N SER A 258 -19.30 -10.18 -7.14
CA SER A 258 -19.58 -11.50 -6.59
C SER A 258 -20.84 -12.10 -7.19
N THR A 259 -20.95 -13.42 -7.15
CA THR A 259 -22.22 -14.10 -7.42
C THR A 259 -23.25 -13.72 -6.38
N SER A 260 -24.54 -13.85 -6.68
CA SER A 260 -25.63 -13.48 -5.76
C SER A 260 -25.58 -14.22 -4.41
N ASN A 261 -25.01 -15.43 -4.38
CA ASN A 261 -24.77 -16.21 -3.17
C ASN A 261 -23.40 -15.94 -2.50
N ASN A 262 -22.63 -14.97 -2.99
CA ASN A 262 -21.27 -14.64 -2.57
C ASN A 262 -20.25 -15.79 -2.59
N LYS A 263 -20.54 -16.88 -3.32
CA LYS A 263 -19.65 -18.05 -3.42
C LYS A 263 -18.37 -17.75 -4.19
N TYR A 264 -18.46 -16.95 -5.24
CA TYR A 264 -17.33 -16.56 -6.06
C TYR A 264 -17.25 -15.05 -6.14
N SER A 265 -16.03 -14.51 -6.11
CA SER A 265 -15.81 -13.09 -6.27
C SER A 265 -14.46 -12.77 -6.89
N PHE A 266 -14.36 -11.65 -7.58
CA PHE A 266 -13.08 -11.12 -8.02
C PHE A 266 -13.06 -9.60 -7.88
N GLY A 267 -11.88 -9.05 -7.59
CA GLY A 267 -11.64 -7.61 -7.55
C GLY A 267 -11.17 -7.07 -8.90
N CYS A 268 -11.32 -5.77 -9.08
CA CYS A 268 -10.98 -5.08 -10.30
C CYS A 268 -10.47 -3.68 -9.92
N LEU A 269 -9.25 -3.37 -10.36
CA LEU A 269 -8.61 -2.08 -10.17
C LEU A 269 -8.57 -1.37 -11.51
N PRO A 270 -9.40 -0.33 -11.71
CA PRO A 270 -9.32 0.48 -12.91
C PRO A 270 -7.89 0.97 -13.10
N SER A 271 -7.32 0.60 -14.23
CA SER A 271 -6.09 1.19 -14.73
C SER A 271 -6.47 2.56 -15.29
N LEU A 272 -6.74 3.51 -14.41
CA LEU A 272 -6.66 4.91 -14.81
C LEU A 272 -5.20 5.14 -15.21
N ASP A 273 -4.96 5.83 -16.34
CA ASP A 273 -3.60 6.24 -16.72
C ASP A 273 -2.93 7.06 -15.60
N ASP A 274 -3.74 7.66 -14.72
CA ASP A 274 -3.33 8.18 -13.42
C ASP A 274 -4.19 7.59 -12.27
N PRO A 275 -3.61 6.95 -11.25
CA PRO A 275 -4.34 6.55 -10.04
C PRO A 275 -5.07 7.75 -9.42
N TYR A 276 -6.29 7.51 -8.91
CA TYR A 276 -7.24 8.55 -8.50
C TYR A 276 -6.59 9.65 -7.64
N ILE A 277 -5.79 9.23 -6.66
CA ILE A 277 -4.85 10.11 -5.97
C ILE A 277 -3.51 9.42 -5.89
N VAL A 278 -2.45 10.08 -6.38
CA VAL A 278 -1.07 9.74 -6.08
C VAL A 278 -0.25 10.97 -5.76
N PHE A 279 0.53 10.89 -4.69
CA PHE A 279 1.59 11.85 -4.41
C PHE A 279 2.73 11.17 -3.66
N ASP A 280 3.95 11.63 -3.92
CA ASP A 280 5.13 11.16 -3.21
C ASP A 280 5.25 11.87 -1.85
N HIS A 281 6.08 11.32 -0.97
CA HIS A 281 6.37 11.97 0.31
C HIS A 281 7.22 13.24 0.19
N LYS A 282 7.64 13.65 -1.00
CA LYS A 282 8.32 14.95 -1.23
C LYS A 282 7.33 16.05 -1.63
N THR A 283 6.09 15.68 -1.92
CA THR A 283 5.03 16.59 -2.32
C THR A 283 4.78 17.62 -1.22
N SER A 284 4.56 18.88 -1.61
CA SER A 284 4.30 19.95 -0.63
C SER A 284 2.96 19.73 0.08
N ILE A 285 2.86 20.20 1.32
CA ILE A 285 1.67 20.10 2.17
C ILE A 285 0.41 20.56 1.41
N LEU A 286 0.47 21.76 0.81
CA LEU A 286 -0.64 22.32 0.04
C LEU A 286 -1.11 21.40 -1.11
N LYS A 287 -0.18 20.85 -1.89
CA LYS A 287 -0.51 19.96 -3.02
C LYS A 287 -1.04 18.61 -2.55
N ALA A 288 -0.49 18.06 -1.47
CA ALA A 288 -0.99 16.81 -0.89
C ALA A 288 -2.41 16.99 -0.35
N VAL A 289 -2.67 18.10 0.33
CA VAL A 289 -4.01 18.49 0.81
C VAL A 289 -5.01 18.66 -0.34
N GLU A 290 -4.62 19.38 -1.40
CA GLU A 290 -5.44 19.55 -2.59
C GLU A 290 -5.84 18.20 -3.19
N LYS A 291 -4.85 17.30 -3.37
CA LYS A 291 -5.07 15.94 -3.85
C LYS A 291 -5.96 15.14 -2.91
N LEU A 292 -5.73 15.16 -1.60
CA LEU A 292 -6.56 14.43 -0.63
C LEU A 292 -7.99 14.97 -0.57
N THR A 293 -8.20 16.25 -0.86
CA THR A 293 -9.54 16.85 -0.86
C THR A 293 -10.39 16.29 -2.00
N SER A 294 -9.78 15.84 -3.11
CA SER A 294 -10.50 15.19 -4.20
C SER A 294 -11.16 13.88 -3.78
N LEU A 295 -10.78 13.25 -2.65
CA LEU A 295 -11.48 12.09 -2.09
C LEU A 295 -12.99 12.33 -1.91
N LYS A 296 -13.41 13.57 -1.69
CA LYS A 296 -14.83 13.94 -1.59
C LYS A 296 -15.62 13.64 -2.87
N ASN A 297 -14.96 13.60 -4.02
CA ASN A 297 -15.57 13.34 -5.32
C ASN A 297 -15.69 11.84 -5.65
N LEU A 298 -15.29 10.94 -4.74
CA LEU A 298 -15.31 9.49 -4.95
C LEU A 298 -16.66 8.96 -5.44
N ILE A 299 -17.77 9.56 -4.98
CA ILE A 299 -19.13 9.17 -5.40
C ILE A 299 -19.41 9.54 -6.87
N PHE A 300 -18.86 10.65 -7.36
CA PHE A 300 -19.02 11.05 -8.76
C PHE A 300 -18.33 10.06 -9.70
N GLU A 301 -17.10 9.64 -9.34
CA GLU A 301 -16.34 8.66 -10.10
C GLU A 301 -17.01 7.28 -10.16
N LYS A 302 -17.75 6.90 -9.11
CA LYS A 302 -18.56 5.67 -9.14
C LYS A 302 -19.50 5.66 -10.36
N ASN A 303 -20.14 6.80 -10.66
CA ASN A 303 -21.18 6.87 -11.67
C ASN A 303 -20.62 6.76 -13.10
N ILE A 304 -19.40 7.26 -13.34
CA ILE A 304 -18.73 7.15 -14.65
C ILE A 304 -18.51 5.68 -15.05
N MET A 305 -18.23 4.83 -14.06
CA MET A 305 -18.02 3.41 -14.28
C MET A 305 -19.32 2.59 -14.36
N HIS A 306 -20.47 3.18 -14.05
CA HIS A 306 -21.75 2.46 -14.01
C HIS A 306 -22.16 1.96 -15.39
N ASP A 307 -22.14 2.83 -16.41
CA ASP A 307 -22.48 2.49 -17.81
C ASP A 307 -21.62 1.34 -18.34
N TYR A 308 -20.31 1.39 -18.04
CA TYR A 308 -19.38 0.34 -18.41
C TYR A 308 -19.73 -1.01 -17.76
N ILE A 309 -20.12 -0.99 -16.48
CA ILE A 309 -20.48 -2.20 -15.75
C ILE A 309 -21.84 -2.73 -16.23
N GLN A 310 -22.78 -1.87 -16.61
CA GLN A 310 -24.02 -2.31 -17.25
C GLN A 310 -23.72 -3.05 -18.57
N GLU A 311 -22.79 -2.56 -19.39
CA GLU A 311 -22.36 -3.29 -20.61
C GLU A 311 -21.64 -4.61 -20.31
N LEU A 312 -21.07 -4.79 -19.12
CA LEU A 312 -20.52 -6.09 -18.70
C LEU A 312 -21.60 -7.12 -18.38
N SER A 313 -22.80 -6.71 -17.97
CA SER A 313 -23.92 -7.64 -17.69
C SER A 313 -24.30 -8.52 -18.90
N ASN A 314 -23.88 -8.07 -20.06
CA ASN A 314 -24.09 -8.62 -21.38
C ASN A 314 -23.05 -9.68 -21.76
N ILE A 315 -22.04 -9.92 -20.92
CA ILE A 315 -20.94 -10.87 -21.10
C ILE A 315 -20.86 -11.75 -19.85
N THR A 316 -21.60 -12.86 -19.84
CA THR A 316 -21.82 -13.66 -18.62
C THR A 316 -20.97 -14.93 -18.55
N VAL A 317 -20.44 -15.38 -19.70
CA VAL A 317 -19.73 -16.66 -19.83
C VAL A 317 -18.24 -16.43 -19.98
N PHE A 318 -17.44 -17.22 -19.26
CA PHE A 318 -15.98 -17.25 -19.39
C PHE A 318 -15.56 -18.20 -20.51
N THR A 319 -15.43 -17.67 -21.73
CA THR A 319 -15.10 -18.47 -22.92
C THR A 319 -13.61 -18.79 -23.03
N GLU A 320 -13.28 -19.74 -23.90
CA GLU A 320 -11.88 -20.08 -24.21
C GLU A 320 -11.10 -18.88 -24.78
N GLU A 321 -11.74 -18.03 -25.58
CA GLU A 321 -11.12 -16.80 -26.10
C GLU A 321 -10.76 -15.84 -24.96
N ILE A 322 -11.67 -15.63 -24.01
CA ILE A 322 -11.44 -14.77 -22.83
C ILE A 322 -10.27 -15.31 -22.02
N ALA A 323 -10.26 -16.61 -21.77
CA ALA A 323 -9.18 -17.26 -21.03
C ALA A 323 -7.82 -17.16 -21.74
N TYR A 324 -7.78 -17.40 -23.05
CA TYR A 324 -6.56 -17.28 -23.83
C TYR A 324 -6.02 -15.84 -23.78
N SER A 325 -6.90 -14.86 -23.96
CA SER A 325 -6.54 -13.44 -23.85
C SER A 325 -5.97 -13.10 -22.47
N LEU A 326 -6.63 -13.56 -21.40
CA LEU A 326 -6.19 -13.35 -20.03
C LEU A 326 -4.80 -13.95 -19.78
N LEU A 327 -4.60 -15.22 -20.14
CA LEU A 327 -3.31 -15.90 -19.95
C LEU A 327 -2.19 -15.24 -20.76
N LYS A 328 -2.49 -14.79 -21.99
CA LYS A 328 -1.53 -14.03 -22.80
C LYS A 328 -1.09 -12.76 -22.07
N LYS A 329 -2.03 -11.98 -21.53
CA LYS A 329 -1.73 -10.75 -20.76
C LYS A 329 -0.90 -11.04 -19.52
N ILE A 330 -1.23 -12.09 -18.76
CA ILE A 330 -0.47 -12.50 -17.57
C ILE A 330 0.97 -12.88 -17.94
N ASN A 331 1.14 -13.70 -18.98
CA ASN A 331 2.47 -14.14 -19.40
C ASN A 331 3.35 -13.00 -19.92
N GLN A 332 2.75 -12.03 -20.62
CA GLN A 332 3.44 -10.84 -21.13
C GLN A 332 3.78 -9.80 -20.05
N THR A 333 3.17 -9.89 -18.87
CA THR A 333 3.46 -9.00 -17.74
C THR A 333 4.87 -9.27 -17.21
N LYS A 334 5.63 -8.23 -16.83
CA LYS A 334 7.01 -8.39 -16.32
C LYS A 334 7.03 -9.22 -15.02
N ASN A 335 8.07 -10.03 -14.83
CA ASN A 335 8.23 -10.86 -13.62
C ASN A 335 8.37 -10.06 -12.32
N THR A 336 8.64 -8.76 -12.42
CA THR A 336 8.66 -7.82 -11.30
C THR A 336 7.27 -7.47 -10.78
N THR A 337 6.22 -7.77 -11.55
CA THR A 337 4.82 -7.41 -11.25
C THR A 337 3.99 -8.65 -10.99
N ILE A 338 4.30 -9.77 -11.66
CA ILE A 338 3.69 -11.07 -11.42
C ILE A 338 4.79 -12.09 -11.18
N SER A 339 4.68 -12.83 -10.09
CA SER A 339 5.69 -13.81 -9.67
C SER A 339 5.84 -14.94 -10.69
N PRO A 340 7.08 -15.42 -10.94
CA PRO A 340 7.32 -16.56 -11.82
C PRO A 340 6.57 -17.82 -11.35
N LYS A 341 6.48 -18.02 -10.03
CA LYS A 341 5.75 -19.13 -9.41
C LYS A 341 4.27 -19.10 -9.83
N PHE A 342 3.63 -17.93 -9.74
CA PHE A 342 2.23 -17.80 -10.16
C PHE A 342 2.03 -18.10 -11.65
N LYS A 343 2.95 -17.64 -12.52
CA LYS A 343 2.91 -17.97 -13.96
C LYS A 343 3.03 -19.47 -14.22
N SER A 344 3.91 -20.18 -13.49
CA SER A 344 4.04 -21.63 -13.63
C SER A 344 2.78 -22.38 -13.17
N THR A 345 2.17 -21.96 -12.06
CA THR A 345 0.91 -22.53 -11.57
C THR A 345 -0.22 -22.35 -12.58
N LEU A 346 -0.31 -21.16 -13.20
CA LEU A 346 -1.30 -20.90 -14.25
C LEU A 346 -1.10 -21.71 -15.53
N ALA A 347 0.17 -21.95 -15.92
CA ALA A 347 0.47 -22.76 -17.10
C ALA A 347 -0.02 -24.22 -16.91
N GLN A 348 0.12 -24.76 -15.70
CA GLN A 348 -0.41 -26.08 -15.34
C GLN A 348 -1.95 -26.07 -15.30
N TRP A 349 -2.57 -25.01 -14.76
CA TRP A 349 -4.03 -24.89 -14.72
C TRP A 349 -4.68 -24.91 -16.13
N LYS A 350 -4.00 -24.33 -17.14
CA LYS A 350 -4.50 -24.27 -18.52
C LYS A 350 -4.74 -25.65 -19.14
N SER A 351 -3.92 -26.67 -18.83
CA SER A 351 -4.03 -28.00 -19.43
C SER A 351 -5.21 -28.81 -18.89
N ASP A 352 -5.68 -28.52 -17.69
CA ASP A 352 -6.49 -29.47 -16.91
C ASP A 352 -8.00 -29.19 -16.95
N ILE A 353 -8.44 -27.98 -17.33
CA ILE A 353 -9.82 -27.53 -17.07
C ILE A 353 -10.63 -27.06 -18.30
N PHE A 354 -10.01 -26.48 -19.34
CA PHE A 354 -10.76 -25.94 -20.50
C PHE A 354 -11.53 -26.99 -21.32
N VAL A 355 -11.26 -28.27 -21.10
CA VAL A 355 -11.86 -29.36 -21.87
C VAL A 355 -13.22 -29.83 -21.29
N LYS A 356 -13.62 -29.41 -20.07
CA LYS A 356 -14.76 -30.07 -19.37
C LYS A 356 -15.83 -29.18 -18.73
N ASN A 357 -15.61 -27.87 -18.50
CA ASN A 357 -16.56 -27.05 -17.74
C ASN A 357 -16.86 -25.69 -18.39
N THR A 358 -18.13 -25.28 -18.36
CA THR A 358 -18.58 -23.92 -18.72
C THR A 358 -18.65 -23.08 -17.44
N TYR A 359 -17.72 -22.14 -17.27
CA TYR A 359 -17.72 -21.22 -16.13
C TYR A 359 -18.45 -19.91 -16.47
N SER A 360 -19.14 -19.33 -15.49
CA SER A 360 -19.50 -17.91 -15.57
C SER A 360 -18.23 -17.04 -15.51
N LEU A 361 -18.34 -15.80 -15.99
CA LEU A 361 -17.25 -14.83 -15.94
C LEU A 361 -16.69 -14.64 -14.53
N ILE A 362 -17.57 -14.51 -13.52
CA ILE A 362 -17.15 -14.36 -12.11
C ILE A 362 -16.42 -15.62 -11.62
N GLU A 363 -16.92 -16.80 -11.94
CA GLU A 363 -16.30 -18.07 -11.53
C GLU A 363 -14.90 -18.24 -12.12
N GLY A 364 -14.74 -18.04 -13.42
CA GLY A 364 -13.46 -18.18 -14.12
C GLY A 364 -12.39 -17.24 -13.55
N LEU A 365 -12.74 -15.96 -13.36
CA LEU A 365 -11.83 -14.96 -12.78
C LEU A 365 -11.56 -15.21 -11.29
N ASN A 366 -12.53 -15.69 -10.52
CA ASN A 366 -12.34 -16.08 -9.12
C ASN A 366 -11.33 -17.25 -8.99
N ILE A 367 -11.45 -18.28 -9.83
CA ILE A 367 -10.52 -19.42 -9.82
C ILE A 367 -9.08 -18.95 -10.03
N ILE A 368 -8.85 -18.10 -11.03
CA ILE A 368 -7.52 -17.54 -11.33
C ILE A 368 -7.01 -16.68 -10.18
N SER A 369 -7.88 -15.87 -9.56
CA SER A 369 -7.53 -15.07 -8.38
C SER A 369 -7.06 -15.93 -7.22
N ASN A 370 -7.69 -17.09 -7.01
CA ASN A 370 -7.34 -18.00 -5.92
C ASN A 370 -6.02 -18.74 -6.12
N LEU A 371 -5.48 -18.76 -7.34
CA LEU A 371 -4.14 -19.30 -7.61
C LEU A 371 -3.02 -18.34 -7.15
N SER A 372 -3.35 -17.06 -6.89
CA SER A 372 -2.37 -16.05 -6.48
C SER A 372 -2.09 -16.13 -4.97
N GLU A 373 -0.80 -16.20 -4.62
CA GLU A 373 -0.37 -16.33 -3.22
C GLU A 373 0.01 -14.99 -2.60
N THR A 374 0.44 -14.01 -3.42
CA THR A 374 0.91 -12.71 -2.95
C THR A 374 -0.09 -11.60 -3.26
N ILE A 375 -0.04 -10.52 -2.49
CA ILE A 375 -0.92 -9.36 -2.72
C ILE A 375 -0.50 -8.57 -3.95
N ASP A 376 0.79 -8.53 -4.26
CA ASP A 376 1.28 -7.92 -5.49
C ASP A 376 0.74 -8.67 -6.72
N ASP A 377 0.73 -10.00 -6.68
CA ASP A 377 0.11 -10.82 -7.73
C ASP A 377 -1.40 -10.54 -7.84
N LYS A 378 -2.11 -10.41 -6.70
CA LYS A 378 -3.54 -10.06 -6.69
C LYS A 378 -3.79 -8.70 -7.32
N ILE A 379 -3.09 -7.66 -6.89
CA ILE A 379 -3.23 -6.30 -7.44
C ILE A 379 -2.93 -6.30 -8.94
N ALA A 380 -1.88 -7.00 -9.37
CA ALA A 380 -1.55 -7.11 -10.79
C ALA A 380 -2.66 -7.81 -11.59
N LEU A 381 -3.22 -8.89 -11.06
CA LEU A 381 -4.36 -9.58 -11.66
C LEU A 381 -5.59 -8.68 -11.77
N GLU A 382 -5.96 -7.97 -10.71
CA GLU A 382 -7.13 -7.09 -10.71
C GLU A 382 -7.02 -5.99 -11.78
N ARG A 383 -5.80 -5.50 -12.06
CA ARG A 383 -5.54 -4.58 -13.18
C ARG A 383 -5.64 -5.26 -14.55
N ILE A 384 -5.18 -6.51 -14.66
CA ILE A 384 -5.30 -7.28 -15.90
C ILE A 384 -6.77 -7.58 -16.18
N TYR A 385 -7.56 -7.94 -15.17
CA TYR A 385 -9.00 -8.15 -15.28
C TYR A 385 -9.68 -6.89 -15.77
N TYR A 386 -9.37 -5.73 -15.20
CA TYR A 386 -9.92 -4.47 -15.69
C TYR A 386 -9.68 -4.27 -17.20
N LYS A 387 -8.43 -4.43 -17.65
CA LYS A 387 -8.06 -4.29 -19.07
C LYS A 387 -8.77 -5.30 -19.96
N LEU A 388 -8.88 -6.55 -19.49
CA LEU A 388 -9.61 -7.60 -20.20
C LEU A 388 -11.08 -7.24 -20.35
N LEU A 389 -11.74 -6.87 -19.26
CA LEU A 389 -13.15 -6.52 -19.24
C LEU A 389 -13.43 -5.31 -20.16
N LEU A 390 -12.53 -4.32 -20.21
CA LEU A 390 -12.64 -3.16 -21.09
C LEU A 390 -12.65 -3.58 -22.56
N GLU A 391 -11.72 -4.44 -22.94
CA GLU A 391 -11.63 -4.97 -24.30
C GLU A 391 -12.89 -5.77 -24.70
N LEU A 392 -13.46 -6.52 -23.77
CA LEU A 392 -14.69 -7.28 -24.02
C LEU A 392 -15.89 -6.37 -24.27
N VAL A 393 -16.06 -5.33 -23.47
CA VAL A 393 -17.11 -4.32 -23.69
C VAL A 393 -16.90 -3.58 -25.00
N HIS A 394 -15.66 -3.18 -25.32
CA HIS A 394 -15.36 -2.49 -26.58
C HIS A 394 -15.62 -3.36 -27.80
N LYS A 395 -15.18 -4.62 -27.80
CA LYS A 395 -15.45 -5.56 -28.92
C LYS A 395 -16.93 -5.67 -29.22
N LYS A 396 -17.78 -5.75 -28.18
CA LYS A 396 -19.23 -5.89 -28.34
C LYS A 396 -19.90 -4.65 -28.93
N LYS A 397 -19.36 -3.45 -28.73
CA LYS A 397 -19.90 -2.21 -29.33
C LYS A 397 -19.68 -2.11 -30.85
N TYR A 398 -18.78 -2.91 -31.42
CA TYR A 398 -18.40 -2.87 -32.84
C TYR A 398 -18.65 -4.20 -33.59
N THR A 399 -19.38 -5.12 -32.98
CA THR A 399 -19.96 -6.34 -33.58
C THR A 399 -21.46 -6.23 -33.53
#